data_AF-A0A838QD25-F1
#
_entry.id   AF-A0A838QD25-F1
#
_cell.length_a   1.000
_cell.length_b   1.000
_cell.length_c   1.000
_cell.angle_alpha   90.00
_cell.angle_beta   90.00
_cell.angle_gamma   90.00
#
_symmetry.space_group_name_H-M   'P 1'
#
loop_
_entity.id
_entity.type
_entity.pdbx_description
1 polymer ?
#
loop_
_entity_poly.entity_id
_entity_poly.type
_entity_poly.pdbx_seq_one_letter_code
_entity_poly.pdbx_strand_id
1 'polypeptide(L)'
;MVTALAAGVIYFFFLERKETKEFVGFDPNRPVPSDVVLKRRLTAEQYRIVREGGTQMPFQNEFWDNDRLGVYVDIITGEPLFTSVDKYDAGLGMPTFSKPISKDLLVESLDTSHDMQRTEVRAKRSNAHLGHVFPDPASPSGQRYTLNSAAFRLIPIERIKQEHYEAFLPLLEKK
;
A
#
# COMPACT_ATOMS: atom_id res chain seq x y z
N MET A 1 -13.50 33.26 -31.18
CA MET A 1 -13.93 32.18 -30.26
C MET A 1 -12.92 31.02 -30.23
N VAL A 2 -11.66 31.28 -29.86
CA VAL A 2 -10.60 30.24 -29.78
C VAL A 2 -9.76 30.36 -28.49
N THR A 3 -9.88 31.45 -27.75
CA THR A 3 -9.10 31.71 -26.54
C THR A 3 -9.61 30.97 -25.28
N ALA A 4 -10.90 30.64 -25.21
CA ALA A 4 -11.49 29.96 -24.04
C ALA A 4 -11.11 28.46 -23.93
N LEU A 5 -10.85 27.79 -25.06
CA LEU A 5 -10.49 26.37 -25.10
C LEU A 5 -9.05 26.12 -24.60
N ALA A 6 -8.10 26.99 -24.94
CA ALA A 6 -6.72 26.86 -24.50
C ALA A 6 -6.55 27.08 -22.98
N ALA A 7 -7.27 28.06 -22.42
CA ALA A 7 -7.28 28.30 -20.98
C ALA A 7 -7.93 27.14 -20.20
N GLY A 8 -9.01 26.57 -20.74
CA GLY A 8 -9.67 25.38 -20.18
C GLY A 8 -8.75 24.15 -20.19
N VAL A 9 -8.05 23.89 -21.30
CA VAL A 9 -7.08 22.78 -21.41
C VAL A 9 -5.89 22.99 -20.48
N ILE A 10 -5.31 24.19 -20.43
CA ILE A 10 -4.19 24.50 -19.51
C ILE A 10 -4.64 24.38 -18.05
N TYR A 11 -5.84 24.85 -17.70
CA TYR A 11 -6.40 24.73 -16.35
C TYR A 11 -6.68 23.27 -15.99
N PHE A 12 -7.18 22.46 -16.94
CA PHE A 12 -7.41 21.03 -16.76
C PHE A 12 -6.09 20.26 -16.56
N PHE A 13 -5.08 20.52 -17.39
CA PHE A 13 -3.72 19.99 -17.21
C PHE A 13 -3.09 20.45 -15.88
N PHE A 14 -3.39 21.67 -15.42
CA PHE A 14 -2.89 22.18 -14.14
C PHE A 14 -3.61 21.53 -12.95
N LEU A 15 -4.90 21.19 -13.08
CA LEU A 15 -5.67 20.42 -12.09
C LEU A 15 -5.19 18.97 -12.02
N GLU A 16 -5.00 18.29 -13.15
CA GLU A 16 -4.42 16.93 -13.20
C GLU A 16 -2.99 16.92 -12.60
N ARG A 17 -2.18 17.94 -12.88
CA ARG A 17 -0.85 18.12 -12.24
C ARG A 17 -0.93 18.39 -10.74
N LYS A 18 -2.02 18.98 -10.25
CA LYS A 18 -2.24 19.24 -8.83
C LYS A 18 -2.66 17.96 -8.10
N GLU A 19 -3.49 17.13 -8.74
CA GLU A 19 -3.90 15.82 -8.22
C GLU A 19 -2.74 14.80 -8.23
N THR A 20 -1.90 14.78 -9.28
CA THR A 20 -0.74 13.87 -9.34
C THR A 20 0.41 14.24 -8.41
N LYS A 21 0.39 15.44 -7.81
CA LYS A 21 1.40 15.89 -6.83
C LYS A 21 1.25 15.28 -5.43
N GLU A 22 0.25 14.44 -5.19
CA GLU A 22 -0.21 14.16 -3.82
C GLU A 22 0.72 13.31 -2.94
N PHE A 23 1.65 12.51 -3.46
CA PHE A 23 2.52 11.68 -2.62
C PHE A 23 3.96 11.57 -3.12
N VAL A 24 4.64 12.71 -3.14
CA VAL A 24 6.10 12.69 -3.08
C VAL A 24 6.50 12.63 -1.59
N GLY A 25 7.12 11.52 -1.20
CA GLY A 25 7.57 11.24 0.15
C GLY A 25 6.48 10.90 1.17
N PHE A 26 6.91 10.32 2.28
CA PHE A 26 6.11 10.16 3.49
C PHE A 26 6.37 11.33 4.45
N ASP A 27 5.30 11.91 5.01
CA ASP A 27 5.37 12.93 6.06
C ASP A 27 4.58 12.45 7.30
N PRO A 28 5.24 12.14 8.42
CA PRO A 28 4.58 11.68 9.64
C PRO A 28 3.72 12.75 10.34
N ASN A 29 3.78 14.02 9.91
CA ASN A 29 2.91 15.08 10.43
C ASN A 29 1.67 15.32 9.54
N ARG A 30 1.62 14.74 8.34
CA ARG A 30 0.49 14.91 7.42
C ARG A 30 -0.77 14.23 7.95
N PRO A 31 -1.89 14.94 8.17
CA PRO A 31 -3.10 14.31 8.69
C PRO A 31 -3.62 13.23 7.74
N VAL A 32 -4.22 12.18 8.31
CA VAL A 32 -4.89 11.15 7.52
C VAL A 32 -6.09 11.79 6.81
N PRO A 33 -6.24 11.65 5.48
CA PRO A 33 -7.36 12.22 4.74
C PRO A 33 -8.72 11.69 5.23
N SER A 34 -9.75 12.53 5.14
CA SER A 34 -11.13 12.13 5.46
C SER A 34 -11.70 11.19 4.39
N ASP A 35 -12.75 10.44 4.73
CA ASP A 35 -13.41 9.53 3.77
C ASP A 35 -13.92 10.22 2.50
N VAL A 36 -14.34 11.50 2.61
CA VAL A 36 -14.77 12.28 1.45
C VAL A 36 -13.61 12.50 0.47
N VAL A 37 -12.40 12.74 0.98
CA VAL A 37 -11.19 12.86 0.15
C VAL A 37 -10.79 11.49 -0.39
N LEU A 38 -10.81 10.45 0.45
CA LEU A 38 -10.43 9.09 0.05
C LEU A 38 -11.32 8.55 -1.08
N LYS A 39 -12.63 8.76 -1.03
CA LYS A 39 -13.55 8.32 -2.10
C LYS A 39 -13.32 9.00 -3.45
N ARG A 40 -12.69 10.18 -3.47
CA ARG A 40 -12.33 10.88 -4.72
C ARG A 40 -10.97 10.44 -5.26
N ARG A 41 -10.04 10.15 -4.34
CA ARG A 41 -8.65 9.84 -4.67
C ARG A 41 -8.38 8.36 -4.95
N LEU A 42 -9.02 7.47 -4.21
CA LEU A 42 -8.85 6.03 -4.35
C LEU A 42 -9.81 5.46 -5.39
N THR A 43 -9.41 4.38 -6.05
CA THR A 43 -10.37 3.58 -6.81
C THR A 43 -11.42 2.97 -5.88
N ALA A 44 -12.59 2.61 -6.43
CA ALA A 44 -13.64 1.98 -5.63
C ALA A 44 -13.15 0.70 -4.94
N GLU A 45 -12.32 -0.10 -5.61
CA GLU A 45 -11.73 -1.31 -5.03
C GLU A 45 -10.76 -0.98 -3.89
N GLN A 46 -9.83 -0.04 -4.10
CA GLN A 46 -8.91 0.42 -3.07
C GLN A 46 -9.66 0.89 -1.82
N TYR A 47 -10.68 1.75 -1.98
CA TYR A 47 -11.49 2.23 -0.87
C TYR A 47 -12.20 1.09 -0.13
N ARG A 48 -12.88 0.19 -0.87
CA ARG A 48 -13.57 -0.99 -0.31
C ARG A 48 -12.62 -1.84 0.53
N ILE A 49 -11.39 -2.02 0.09
CA ILE A 49 -10.40 -2.82 0.81
C ILE A 49 -9.94 -2.06 2.04
N VAL A 50 -9.34 -0.88 1.88
CA VAL A 50 -8.63 -0.20 2.98
C VAL A 50 -9.56 0.38 4.03
N ARG A 51 -10.81 0.74 3.68
CA ARG A 51 -11.78 1.33 4.63
C ARG A 51 -12.86 0.36 5.05
N GLU A 52 -13.30 -0.53 4.17
CA GLU A 52 -14.46 -1.40 4.42
C GLU A 52 -14.06 -2.86 4.72
N GLY A 53 -12.76 -3.18 4.79
CA GLY A 53 -12.28 -4.52 5.14
C GLY A 53 -12.46 -5.55 4.01
N GLY A 54 -12.59 -5.08 2.77
CA GLY A 54 -12.70 -5.96 1.62
C GLY A 54 -11.42 -6.77 1.36
N THR A 55 -11.57 -7.90 0.67
CA THR A 55 -10.44 -8.73 0.18
C THR A 55 -10.45 -8.79 -1.35
N GLN A 56 -9.27 -8.77 -1.98
CA GLN A 56 -9.14 -8.96 -3.43
C GLN A 56 -9.29 -10.41 -3.85
N MET A 57 -9.56 -10.62 -5.13
CA MET A 57 -9.53 -11.95 -5.72
C MET A 57 -8.06 -12.42 -5.86
N PRO A 58 -7.74 -13.65 -5.42
CA PRO A 58 -6.46 -14.29 -5.70
C PRO A 58 -6.14 -14.30 -7.20
N PHE A 59 -4.86 -14.13 -7.55
CA PHE A 59 -4.32 -14.16 -8.92
C PHE A 59 -4.90 -13.07 -9.86
N GLN A 60 -5.71 -12.15 -9.34
CA GLN A 60 -6.34 -11.06 -10.09
C GLN A 60 -6.09 -9.72 -9.39
N ASN A 61 -4.84 -9.46 -9.03
CA ASN A 61 -4.43 -8.24 -8.36
C ASN A 61 -3.03 -7.81 -8.84
N GLU A 62 -2.59 -6.61 -8.48
CA GLU A 62 -1.39 -6.01 -9.11
C GLU A 62 -0.06 -6.61 -8.61
N PHE A 63 0.01 -7.04 -7.36
CA PHE A 63 1.29 -7.37 -6.71
C PHE A 63 1.46 -8.84 -6.33
N TRP A 64 0.57 -9.76 -6.74
CA TRP A 64 0.76 -11.18 -6.40
C TRP A 64 2.05 -11.74 -7.05
N ASP A 65 2.26 -11.51 -8.35
CA ASP A 65 3.42 -11.94 -9.15
C ASP A 65 4.46 -10.85 -9.39
N ASN A 66 4.39 -9.73 -8.66
CA ASN A 66 5.35 -8.64 -8.82
C ASN A 66 6.66 -8.91 -8.07
N ASP A 67 7.78 -8.97 -8.80
CA ASP A 67 9.14 -9.15 -8.26
C ASP A 67 10.01 -7.87 -8.32
N ARG A 68 9.41 -6.72 -8.63
CA ARG A 68 10.15 -5.45 -8.70
C ARG A 68 10.71 -5.06 -7.33
N LEU A 69 11.99 -4.70 -7.30
CA LEU A 69 12.68 -4.23 -6.10
C LEU A 69 12.13 -2.86 -5.67
N GLY A 70 11.72 -2.73 -4.41
CA GLY A 70 11.14 -1.48 -3.92
C GLY A 70 10.48 -1.59 -2.55
N VAL A 71 9.81 -0.50 -2.18
CA VAL A 71 9.11 -0.35 -0.90
C VAL A 71 7.61 -0.27 -1.13
N TYR A 72 6.85 -1.08 -0.41
CA TYR A 72 5.39 -1.03 -0.42
C TYR A 72 4.93 -0.05 0.66
N VAL A 73 4.30 1.03 0.21
CA VAL A 73 3.80 2.10 1.08
C VAL A 73 2.28 2.05 1.19
N ASP A 74 1.73 2.46 2.33
CA ASP A 74 0.30 2.64 2.54
C ASP A 74 -0.29 3.56 1.44
N ILE A 75 -1.29 3.08 0.71
CA ILE A 75 -1.97 3.86 -0.34
C ILE A 75 -2.64 5.13 0.21
N ILE A 76 -2.94 5.19 1.51
CA ILE A 76 -3.58 6.36 2.15
C ILE A 76 -2.57 7.43 2.53
N THR A 77 -1.46 7.05 3.17
CA THR A 77 -0.53 8.00 3.82
C THR A 77 0.83 8.08 3.15
N GLY A 78 1.18 7.10 2.32
CA GLY A 78 2.52 6.91 1.81
C GLY A 78 3.50 6.36 2.86
N GLU A 79 3.06 5.95 4.05
CA GLU A 79 3.92 5.36 5.08
C GLU A 79 4.53 4.03 4.59
N PRO A 80 5.86 3.84 4.63
CA PRO A 80 6.50 2.57 4.29
C PRO A 80 6.13 1.46 5.26
N LEU A 81 5.58 0.35 4.75
CA LEU A 81 5.12 -0.76 5.59
C LEU A 81 5.90 -2.04 5.34
N PHE A 82 6.20 -2.35 4.07
CA PHE A 82 6.88 -3.59 3.67
C PHE A 82 7.93 -3.31 2.61
N THR A 83 8.88 -4.24 2.46
CA THR A 83 9.88 -4.21 1.37
C THR A 83 9.67 -5.40 0.45
N SER A 84 10.02 -5.25 -0.83
CA SER A 84 10.02 -6.37 -1.77
C SER A 84 11.01 -7.48 -1.38
N VAL A 85 12.04 -7.15 -0.61
CA VAL A 85 13.07 -8.09 -0.12
C VAL A 85 12.53 -9.08 0.93
N ASP A 86 11.41 -8.75 1.56
CA ASP A 86 10.69 -9.64 2.46
C ASP A 86 9.43 -10.24 1.80
N LYS A 87 9.15 -9.89 0.54
CA LYS A 87 8.09 -10.50 -0.27
C LYS A 87 8.53 -11.87 -0.80
N TYR A 88 7.62 -12.82 -0.83
CA TYR A 88 7.84 -14.15 -1.43
C TYR A 88 6.55 -14.71 -2.04
N ASP A 89 6.69 -15.67 -2.95
CA ASP A 89 5.55 -16.41 -3.50
C ASP A 89 5.17 -17.57 -2.56
N ALA A 90 3.97 -17.50 -2.00
CA ALA A 90 3.38 -18.56 -1.17
C ALA A 90 2.35 -19.42 -1.92
N GLY A 91 2.18 -19.22 -3.24
CA GLY A 91 1.20 -19.93 -4.06
C GLY A 91 -0.26 -19.54 -3.80
N LEU A 92 -0.49 -18.41 -3.13
CA LEU A 92 -1.83 -17.96 -2.70
C LEU A 92 -2.49 -16.95 -3.65
N GLY A 93 -1.76 -16.45 -4.65
CA GLY A 93 -2.25 -15.41 -5.55
C GLY A 93 -2.44 -14.04 -4.89
N MET A 94 -1.77 -13.78 -3.76
CA MET A 94 -1.81 -12.51 -3.02
C MET A 94 -0.37 -12.05 -2.70
N PRO A 95 -0.08 -10.73 -2.65
CA PRO A 95 1.22 -10.27 -2.19
C PRO A 95 1.45 -10.75 -0.76
N THR A 96 2.52 -11.50 -0.59
CA THR A 96 2.83 -12.19 0.65
C THR A 96 4.20 -11.79 1.16
N PHE A 97 4.29 -11.41 2.44
CA PHE A 97 5.52 -10.94 3.07
C PHE A 97 5.84 -11.77 4.32
N SER A 98 7.13 -11.96 4.57
CA SER A 98 7.60 -12.62 5.80
C SER A 98 7.53 -11.69 7.01
N LYS A 99 7.82 -10.39 6.83
CA LYS A 99 7.77 -9.40 7.92
C LYS A 99 7.54 -7.98 7.39
N PRO A 100 6.98 -7.08 8.23
CA PRO A 100 6.98 -5.65 7.94
C PRO A 100 8.35 -5.02 8.16
N ILE A 101 8.51 -3.77 7.73
CA ILE A 101 9.65 -2.92 8.07
C ILE A 101 9.78 -2.79 9.60
N SER A 102 8.66 -2.57 10.29
CA SER A 102 8.58 -2.62 11.75
C SER A 102 7.18 -3.05 12.19
N LYS A 103 7.10 -3.86 13.25
CA LYS A 103 5.84 -4.27 13.89
C LYS A 103 5.08 -3.07 14.48
N ASP A 104 5.77 -2.02 14.88
CA ASP A 104 5.17 -0.82 15.48
C ASP A 104 4.33 0.01 14.49
N LEU A 105 4.44 -0.28 13.19
CA LEU A 105 3.70 0.37 12.12
C LEU A 105 2.34 -0.30 11.86
N LEU A 106 2.08 -1.45 12.48
CA LEU A 106 0.90 -2.26 12.26
C LEU A 106 0.06 -2.39 13.53
N VAL A 107 -1.22 -2.65 13.34
CA VAL A 107 -2.13 -3.15 14.38
C VAL A 107 -2.56 -4.55 13.95
N GLU A 108 -2.34 -5.51 14.85
CA GLU A 108 -2.75 -6.91 14.67
C GLU A 108 -3.91 -7.18 15.65
N SER A 109 -5.07 -7.56 15.12
CA SER A 109 -6.29 -7.77 15.93
C SER A 109 -7.06 -9.01 15.51
N LEU A 110 -7.73 -9.66 16.46
CA LEU A 110 -8.56 -10.83 16.18
C LEU A 110 -9.72 -10.44 15.24
N ASP A 111 -9.85 -11.17 14.15
CA ASP A 111 -10.93 -11.10 13.18
C ASP A 111 -11.73 -12.41 13.24
N THR A 112 -12.99 -12.30 13.69
CA THR A 112 -13.95 -13.41 13.75
C THR A 112 -15.01 -13.36 12.65
N SER A 113 -14.81 -12.52 11.61
CA SER A 113 -15.73 -12.46 10.47
C SER A 113 -15.72 -13.75 9.66
N HIS A 114 -16.82 -13.99 8.92
CA HIS A 114 -16.97 -15.15 8.03
C HIS A 114 -16.75 -16.52 8.72
N ASP A 115 -17.08 -16.62 10.02
CA ASP A 115 -16.91 -17.84 10.83
C ASP A 115 -15.46 -18.38 10.89
N MET A 116 -14.49 -17.51 10.62
CA MET A 116 -13.06 -17.82 10.72
C MET A 116 -12.46 -17.17 11.96
N GLN A 117 -11.33 -17.69 12.45
CA GLN A 117 -10.48 -17.00 13.42
C GLN A 117 -9.15 -16.65 12.76
N ARG A 118 -8.94 -15.37 12.49
CA ARG A 118 -7.74 -14.86 11.84
C ARG A 118 -7.21 -13.66 12.60
N THR A 119 -5.98 -13.24 12.29
CA THR A 119 -5.43 -11.97 12.79
C THR A 119 -5.44 -10.97 11.66
N GLU A 120 -6.34 -9.99 11.71
CA GLU A 120 -6.36 -8.86 10.79
C GLU A 120 -5.11 -8.00 11.00
N VAL A 121 -4.56 -7.50 9.90
CA VAL A 121 -3.46 -6.55 9.88
C VAL A 121 -3.96 -5.23 9.32
N ARG A 122 -3.80 -4.15 10.10
CA ARG A 122 -4.07 -2.77 9.68
C ARG A 122 -2.83 -1.91 9.76
N ALA A 123 -2.71 -0.91 8.89
CA ALA A 123 -1.72 0.15 9.06
C ALA A 123 -2.09 1.00 10.27
N LYS A 124 -1.16 1.18 11.21
CA LYS A 124 -1.44 1.85 12.49
C LYS A 124 -1.85 3.30 12.32
N ARG A 125 -1.20 4.03 11.39
CA ARG A 125 -1.45 5.45 11.19
C ARG A 125 -2.81 5.73 10.56
N SER A 126 -3.12 5.04 9.46
CA SER A 126 -4.32 5.30 8.65
C SER A 126 -5.52 4.43 9.00
N ASN A 127 -5.31 3.42 9.84
CA ASN A 127 -6.24 2.34 10.12
C ASN A 127 -6.68 1.56 8.85
N ALA A 128 -5.88 1.64 7.77
CA ALA A 128 -6.14 0.93 6.53
C ALA A 128 -6.11 -0.58 6.75
N HIS A 129 -7.17 -1.30 6.36
CA HIS A 129 -7.13 -2.75 6.28
C HIS A 129 -6.13 -3.19 5.20
N LEU A 130 -5.15 -4.00 5.60
CA LEU A 130 -4.12 -4.52 4.71
C LEU A 130 -4.42 -5.96 4.31
N GLY A 131 -4.89 -6.78 5.25
CA GLY A 131 -5.13 -8.21 5.06
C GLY A 131 -5.00 -8.96 6.37
N HIS A 132 -4.33 -10.12 6.35
CA HIS A 132 -4.22 -10.99 7.52
C HIS A 132 -2.81 -11.55 7.70
N VAL A 133 -2.46 -11.88 8.94
CA VAL A 133 -1.22 -12.59 9.29
C VAL A 133 -1.54 -13.97 9.86
N PHE A 134 -0.73 -14.94 9.45
CA PHE A 134 -0.84 -16.34 9.85
C PHE A 134 0.53 -16.86 10.33
N PRO A 135 0.57 -17.81 11.29
CA PRO A 135 1.77 -18.60 11.52
C PRO A 135 2.14 -19.37 10.26
N ASP A 136 3.42 -19.33 9.88
CA ASP A 136 3.95 -20.03 8.71
C ASP A 136 5.38 -20.53 8.99
N PRO A 137 5.56 -21.84 9.26
CA PRO A 137 6.88 -22.41 9.57
C PRO A 137 7.83 -22.41 8.36
N ALA A 138 7.31 -22.23 7.13
CA ALA A 138 8.15 -22.11 5.94
C ALA A 138 8.68 -20.67 5.75
N SER A 139 8.08 -19.68 6.41
CA SER A 139 8.55 -18.30 6.38
C SER A 139 9.78 -18.13 7.29
N PRO A 140 10.84 -17.40 6.86
CA PRO A 140 12.00 -17.12 7.70
C PRO A 140 11.70 -16.42 9.03
N SER A 141 10.56 -15.73 9.13
CA SER A 141 10.09 -15.05 10.34
C SER A 141 9.15 -15.90 11.20
N GLY A 142 8.76 -17.09 10.73
CA GLY A 142 7.68 -17.89 11.29
C GLY A 142 6.28 -17.34 11.03
N GLN A 143 6.15 -16.23 10.29
CA GLN A 143 4.90 -15.52 10.02
C GLN A 143 4.72 -15.26 8.53
N ARG A 144 3.46 -15.30 8.08
CA ARG A 144 3.05 -14.97 6.71
C ARG A 144 2.02 -13.86 6.72
N TYR A 145 2.41 -12.72 6.18
CA TYR A 145 1.52 -11.58 5.93
C TYR A 145 0.92 -11.72 4.54
N THR A 146 -0.34 -12.14 4.45
CA THR A 146 -1.08 -12.26 3.19
C THR A 146 -1.97 -11.04 3.05
N LEU A 147 -1.58 -10.12 2.17
CA LEU A 147 -2.12 -8.76 2.12
C LEU A 147 -2.79 -8.47 0.77
N ASN A 148 -3.52 -7.37 0.69
CA ASN A 148 -4.19 -6.90 -0.52
C ASN A 148 -3.30 -5.93 -1.29
N SER A 149 -3.10 -6.15 -2.58
CA SER A 149 -2.32 -5.25 -3.44
C SER A 149 -2.87 -3.82 -3.44
N ALA A 150 -4.20 -3.68 -3.43
CA ALA A 150 -4.88 -2.38 -3.43
C ALA A 150 -4.68 -1.56 -2.14
N ALA A 151 -4.12 -2.15 -1.08
CA ALA A 151 -3.74 -1.41 0.12
C ALA A 151 -2.39 -0.69 -0.02
N PHE A 152 -1.65 -0.97 -1.11
CA PHE A 152 -0.29 -0.48 -1.30
C PHE A 152 -0.12 0.31 -2.58
N ARG A 153 0.92 1.13 -2.55
CA ARG A 153 1.62 1.62 -3.73
C ARG A 153 3.06 1.13 -3.66
N LEU A 154 3.61 0.63 -4.76
CA LEU A 154 5.02 0.27 -4.84
C LEU A 154 5.85 1.51 -5.22
N ILE A 155 6.88 1.80 -4.43
CA ILE A 155 7.95 2.73 -4.78
C ILE A 155 9.11 1.89 -5.33
N PRO A 156 9.27 1.79 -6.65
CA PRO A 156 10.35 0.99 -7.22
C PRO A 156 11.69 1.67 -6.96
N ILE A 157 12.76 0.87 -6.85
CA ILE A 157 14.10 1.37 -6.47
C ILE A 157 14.61 2.48 -7.39
N GLU A 158 14.24 2.46 -8.68
CA GLU A 158 14.66 3.48 -9.65
C GLU A 158 14.01 4.85 -9.39
N ARG A 159 12.90 4.89 -8.63
CA ARG A 159 12.17 6.12 -8.28
C ARG A 159 12.33 6.52 -6.82
N ILE A 160 12.94 5.69 -5.97
CA ILE A 160 13.03 5.93 -4.52
C ILE A 160 13.56 7.32 -4.17
N LYS A 161 14.64 7.78 -4.82
CA LYS A 161 15.21 9.11 -4.57
C LYS A 161 14.32 10.25 -5.09
N GLN A 162 13.68 10.03 -6.23
CA GLN A 162 12.77 11.02 -6.85
C GLN A 162 11.50 11.19 -6.03
N GLU A 163 11.08 10.12 -5.35
CA GLU A 163 9.89 10.08 -4.50
C GLU A 163 10.21 10.27 -3.01
N HIS A 164 11.45 10.63 -2.65
CA HIS A 164 11.87 10.96 -1.29
C HIS A 164 11.73 9.80 -0.27
N TYR A 165 12.08 8.58 -0.69
CA TYR A 165 12.11 7.37 0.14
C TYR A 165 13.55 6.83 0.33
N GLU A 166 14.59 7.63 0.06
CA GLU A 166 16.00 7.18 0.09
C GLU A 166 16.47 6.66 1.45
N ALA A 167 15.82 7.09 2.54
CA ALA A 167 16.09 6.57 3.88
C ALA A 167 15.85 5.05 4.01
N PHE A 168 15.06 4.46 3.09
CA PHE A 168 14.74 3.03 3.08
C PHE A 168 15.61 2.21 2.13
N LEU A 169 16.54 2.82 1.38
CA LEU A 169 17.48 2.10 0.52
C LEU A 169 18.27 1.00 1.27
N PRO A 170 18.77 1.22 2.50
CA PRO A 170 19.51 0.18 3.22
C PRO A 170 18.69 -1.10 3.50
N LEU A 171 17.35 -1.01 3.48
CA LEU A 171 16.48 -2.18 3.65
C LEU A 171 16.35 -3.02 2.37
N LEU A 172 16.68 -2.45 1.21
CA LEU A 172 16.62 -3.12 -0.09
C LEU A 172 17.94 -3.77 -0.50
N GLU A 173 19.05 -3.37 0.13
CA GLU A 173 20.40 -3.84 -0.17
C GLU A 173 20.74 -5.19 0.49
N LYS A 174 19.76 -6.06 0.79
CA LYS A 174 19.98 -7.24 1.66
C LYS A 174 21.28 -7.98 1.31
N LYS A 175 22.15 -8.06 2.33
CA LYS A 175 23.43 -8.77 2.37
C LYS A 175 23.25 -10.28 2.26
#